data_AF-A0A2N5C425-F1
#
_entry.id   AF-A0A2N5C425-F1
#
_cell.length_a   1.000
_cell.length_b   1.000
_cell.length_c   1.000
_cell.angle_alpha   90.00
_cell.angle_beta   90.00
_cell.angle_gamma   90.00
#
_symmetry.space_group_name_H-M   'P 1'
#
loop_
_entity.id
_entity.type
_entity.pdbx_description
1 polymer ?
#
loop_
_entity_poly.entity_id
_entity_poly.type
_entity_poly.pdbx_seq_one_letter_code
_entity_poly.pdbx_strand_id
1 'polypeptide(L)' 'MTPAQAAHHQADLANAYAELLLELQMAHTIISNAAGLMSTLQRQVWAERNARSEIKGQIPARTAERAAVISKCKGCAA' A
#
# COMPACT_ATOMS: atom_id res chain seq x y z
N MET A 1 -28.89 -16.18 3.66
CA MET A 1 -27.54 -16.60 4.07
C MET A 1 -27.63 -17.23 5.44
N THR A 2 -27.16 -18.46 5.62
CA THR A 2 -27.11 -19.11 6.94
C THR A 2 -25.95 -18.55 7.77
N PRO A 3 -25.96 -18.70 9.11
CA PRO A 3 -24.82 -18.30 9.94
C PRO A 3 -23.48 -18.92 9.49
N ALA A 4 -23.51 -20.16 9.01
CA ALA A 4 -22.32 -20.83 8.47
C ALA A 4 -21.82 -20.17 7.17
N GLN A 5 -22.72 -19.84 6.25
CA GLN A 5 -22.38 -19.12 5.02
C GLN A 5 -21.84 -17.70 5.32
N ALA A 6 -22.40 -17.03 6.32
CA ALA A 6 -21.92 -15.73 6.78
C ALA A 6 -20.48 -15.82 7.33
N ALA A 7 -20.20 -16.84 8.13
CA ALA A 7 -18.88 -17.07 8.69
C ALA A 7 -17.83 -17.38 7.61
N HIS A 8 -18.17 -18.20 6.61
CA HIS A 8 -17.29 -18.46 5.47
C HIS A 8 -17.00 -17.19 4.67
N HIS A 9 -18.04 -16.42 4.33
CA HIS A 9 -17.85 -15.16 3.62
C HIS A 9 -16.95 -14.17 4.39
N GLN A 10 -17.14 -14.09 5.71
CA GLN A 10 -16.31 -13.24 6.56
C GLN A 10 -14.84 -13.71 6.60
N ALA A 11 -14.61 -15.02 6.63
CA ALA A 11 -13.27 -15.60 6.58
C ALA A 11 -12.58 -15.33 5.23
N ASP A 12 -13.30 -15.47 4.12
CA ASP A 12 -12.79 -15.18 2.79
C ASP A 12 -12.39 -13.71 2.64
N LEU A 13 -13.23 -12.79 3.14
CA LEU A 13 -12.91 -11.36 3.18
C LEU A 13 -11.68 -11.07 4.04
N ALA A 14 -11.59 -11.67 5.23
CA ALA A 14 -10.44 -11.48 6.11
C ALA A 14 -9.13 -11.95 5.46
N ASN A 15 -9.16 -13.09 4.77
CA ASN A 15 -8.01 -13.61 4.03
C ASN A 15 -7.61 -12.67 2.89
N ALA A 16 -8.57 -12.21 2.09
CA ALA A 16 -8.31 -11.26 1.01
C ALA A 16 -7.72 -9.93 1.54
N TYR A 17 -8.21 -9.44 2.67
CA TYR A 17 -7.64 -8.24 3.31
C TYR A 17 -6.20 -8.46 3.79
N ALA A 18 -5.89 -9.63 4.34
CA ALA A 18 -4.54 -9.97 4.79
C ALA A 18 -3.56 -10.04 3.61
N GLU A 19 -3.96 -10.68 2.50
CA GLU A 19 -3.16 -10.74 1.27
C GLU A 19 -2.90 -9.34 0.69
N LEU A 20 -3.93 -8.52 0.55
CA LEU A 20 -3.80 -7.14 0.07
C LEU A 20 -2.92 -6.28 0.99
N LEU A 21 -2.99 -6.47 2.31
CA LEU A 21 -2.13 -5.76 3.25
C LEU A 21 -0.67 -6.17 3.08
N LEU A 22 -0.39 -7.47 2.89
CA LEU A 22 0.95 -7.96 2.63
C LEU A 22 1.53 -7.37 1.33
N GLU A 23 0.74 -7.40 0.25
CA GLU A 23 1.13 -6.79 -1.02
C GLU A 23 1.45 -5.29 -0.87
N LEU A 24 0.62 -4.56 -0.12
CA LEU A 24 0.85 -3.14 0.16
C LEU A 24 2.16 -2.89 0.92
N GLN A 25 2.47 -3.73 1.90
CA GLN A 25 3.72 -3.67 2.68
C GLN A 25 4.94 -3.95 1.82
N MET A 26 4.86 -4.97 0.95
CA MET A 26 5.93 -5.29 0.00
C MET A 26 6.15 -4.15 -0.99
N ALA A 27 5.07 -3.61 -1.59
CA ALA A 27 5.16 -2.49 -2.50
C ALA A 27 5.75 -1.24 -1.83
N HIS A 28 5.35 -0.94 -0.59
CA HIS A 28 5.93 0.15 0.19
C HIS A 28 7.45 -0.03 0.36
N THR A 29 7.89 -1.24 0.72
CA THR A 29 9.30 -1.56 0.91
C THR A 29 10.09 -1.40 -0.39
N ILE A 30 9.59 -1.93 -1.51
CA ILE A 30 10.23 -1.83 -2.83
C ILE A 30 10.40 -0.35 -3.23
N ILE A 31 9.33 0.45 -3.08
CA ILE A 31 9.36 1.88 -3.44
C ILE A 31 10.35 2.65 -2.55
N SER A 32 10.35 2.39 -1.24
CA SER A 32 11.27 3.03 -0.30
C SER A 32 12.73 2.68 -0.60
N ASN A 33 13.02 1.41 -0.87
CA ASN A 33 14.36 0.95 -1.24
C ASN A 33 14.83 1.60 -2.54
N ALA A 34 13.97 1.61 -3.58
CA ALA A 34 14.29 2.26 -4.84
C ALA A 34 14.56 3.77 -4.66
N ALA A 35 13.78 4.48 -3.84
CA ALA A 35 14.00 5.89 -3.56
C ALA A 35 15.32 6.16 -2.80
N GLY A 36 15.72 5.25 -1.92
CA GLY A 36 16.99 5.29 -1.19
C GLY A 36 18.22 5.06 -2.09
N LEU A 37 18.09 4.26 -3.14
CA LEU A 37 19.18 3.99 -4.11
C LEU A 37 19.35 5.09 -5.16
N MET A 38 18.31 5.89 -5.43
CA MET A 38 18.37 6.90 -6.48
C MET A 38 19.20 8.12 -6.10
N SER A 39 19.85 8.73 -7.09
CA SER A 39 20.42 10.07 -6.98
C SER A 39 19.32 11.13 -6.87
N THR A 40 19.68 12.34 -6.47
CA THR A 40 18.73 13.47 -6.39
C THR A 40 18.06 13.75 -7.73
N LEU A 41 18.82 13.73 -8.82
CA LEU A 41 18.26 13.93 -10.17
C LEU A 41 17.30 12.81 -10.58
N GLN A 42 17.64 11.55 -10.27
CA GLN A 42 16.76 10.41 -10.54
C GLN A 42 15.44 10.50 -9.76
N ARG A 43 15.48 10.94 -8.49
CA ARG A 43 14.28 11.19 -7.70
C ARG A 43 13.40 12.29 -8.30
N GLN A 44 13.99 13.37 -8.81
CA GLN A 44 13.25 14.45 -9.47
C GLN A 44 12.55 13.94 -10.74
N VAL A 45 13.26 13.23 -11.61
CA VAL A 45 12.68 12.64 -12.83
C VAL A 45 11.57 11.64 -12.50
N TRP A 46 11.75 10.84 -11.45
CA TRP A 46 10.71 9.92 -10.98
C TRP A 46 9.46 10.67 -10.50
N ALA A 47 9.64 11.72 -9.69
CA ALA A 47 8.55 12.58 -9.24
C ALA A 47 7.76 13.19 -10.40
N GLU A 48 8.45 13.73 -11.41
CA GLU A 48 7.82 14.28 -12.61
C GLU A 48 7.06 13.22 -13.42
N ARG A 49 7.64 12.03 -13.61
CA ARG A 49 6.98 10.95 -14.36
C ARG A 49 5.72 10.46 -13.66
N ASN A 50 5.75 10.31 -12.35
CA ASN A 50 4.58 9.91 -11.59
C ASN A 50 3.51 11.03 -11.56
N ALA A 51 3.91 12.30 -11.57
CA ALA A 51 2.97 13.42 -11.67
C ALA A 51 2.25 13.50 -13.03
N ARG A 52 2.92 13.04 -14.11
CA ARG A 52 2.35 12.98 -15.48
C ARG A 52 1.52 11.73 -15.74
N SER A 53 1.78 10.64 -15.00
CA SER A 53 0.92 9.47 -15.02
C SER A 53 -0.45 9.86 -14.45
N GLU A 54 -1.55 9.49 -15.11
CA GLU A 54 -2.93 9.78 -14.69
C GLU A 54 -3.29 9.22 -13.31
N ILE A 55 -2.37 8.46 -12.70
CA ILE A 55 -2.35 8.03 -11.32
C ILE A 55 -2.07 9.26 -10.42
N LYS A 56 -3.05 10.16 -10.32
CA LYS A 56 -2.99 11.34 -9.44
C LYS A 56 -2.68 10.94 -7.99
N GLY A 57 -1.72 11.64 -7.41
CA GLY A 57 -1.27 11.54 -6.02
C GLY A 57 0.23 11.81 -5.95
N GLN A 58 0.62 13.00 -5.50
CA GLN A 58 2.02 13.40 -5.32
C GLN A 58 2.78 12.28 -4.60
N ILE A 59 3.89 11.78 -5.14
CA ILE A 59 4.63 10.62 -4.56
C ILE A 59 4.86 10.75 -3.04
N PRO A 60 5.23 11.92 -2.49
CA PRO A 60 5.38 12.07 -1.04
C PRO A 60 4.09 11.76 -0.28
N ALA A 61 2.95 12.23 -0.79
CA ALA A 61 1.63 11.95 -0.23
C ALA A 61 1.29 10.45 -0.32
N ARG A 62 1.55 9.78 -1.45
CA ARG A 62 1.28 8.33 -1.59
C ARG A 62 2.14 7.45 -0.69
N THR A 63 3.41 7.81 -0.46
CA THR A 63 4.25 7.06 0.49
C THR A 63 3.73 7.22 1.92
N ALA A 64 3.35 8.45 2.31
CA ALA A 64 2.73 8.72 3.62
C ALA A 64 1.36 8.04 3.78
N GLU A 65 0.53 8.04 2.74
CA GLU A 65 -0.78 7.35 2.70
C GLU A 65 -0.61 5.84 2.87
N ARG A 66 0.31 5.21 2.12
CA ARG A 66 0.61 3.77 2.29
C ARG A 66 1.09 3.47 3.71
N ALA A 67 1.99 4.29 4.25
CA ALA A 67 2.48 4.13 5.62
C ALA A 67 1.34 4.26 6.65
N ALA A 68 0.43 5.22 6.45
CA ALA A 68 -0.74 5.42 7.31
C ALA A 68 -1.72 4.24 7.23
N VAL A 69 -2.01 3.70 6.04
CA VAL A 69 -2.85 2.51 5.86
C VAL A 69 -2.21 1.29 6.54
N ILE A 70 -0.92 1.05 6.31
CA ILE A 70 -0.19 -0.05 6.96
C ILE A 70 -0.23 0.11 8.49
N SER A 71 0.01 1.32 9.00
CA SER A 71 -0.02 1.61 10.44
C SER A 71 -1.40 1.38 11.05
N LYS A 72 -2.46 1.86 10.38
CA LYS A 72 -3.86 1.64 10.80
C LYS A 72 -4.19 0.15 10.86
N CYS A 73 -3.76 -0.64 9.87
CA CYS A 73 -4.01 -2.07 9.85
C CYS A 73 -3.18 -2.84 10.89
N LYS A 74 -1.96 -2.38 11.20
CA LYS A 74 -1.17 -2.94 12.33
C LYS A 74 -1.81 -2.65 13.69
N GLY A 75 -2.51 -1.52 13.84
CA GLY A 75 -3.27 -1.16 15.05
C GLY A 75 -4.62 -1.89 15.21
N CYS A 76 -5.06 -2.66 14.22
CA CYS A 76 -6.26 -3.51 14.29
C CYS A 76 -5.94 -4.98 14.66
N ALA A 77 -4.66 -5.30 14.87
CA ALA A 77 -4.22 -6.56 15.45
C ALA A 77 -3.93 -6.37 16.95
N ALA A 78 -4.98 -6.21 17.74
CA ALA A 78 -4.96 -6.34 19.19
C ALA A 78 -6.31 -6.91 19.65
#